data_AF-A0A816X2U9-F1
#
_entry.id   AF-A0A816X2U9-F1
#
_cell.length_a   1.000
_cell.length_b   1.000
_cell.length_c   1.000
_cell.angle_alpha   90.00
_cell.angle_beta   90.00
_cell.angle_gamma   90.00
#
_symmetry.space_group_name_H-M   'P 1'
#
loop_
_entity.id
_entity.type
_entity.pdbx_description
1 polymer ?
#
loop_
_entity_poly.entity_id
_entity_poly.type
_entity_poly.pdbx_seq_one_letter_code
_entity_poly.pdbx_strand_id
1 'polypeptide(L)'
;MPKVDAIYIFCGNKARHESWAKEWPKIRGVFTSIKPICESLKKVAHECDHDSIPMSFVPKQMLTKGTASSDEQNHNQLPPTYMYSVIFKDIVLEINDDDAKSIKALETYCKKQNIPDAEINELKSKYHQKSPVWWYTCEMFLYGMLN
;
A
#
# COMPACT_ATOMS: atom_id res chain seq x y z
N MET A 1 10.29 -8.32 17.30
CA MET A 1 9.46 -8.88 18.40
C MET A 1 8.00 -8.59 18.08
N PRO A 2 7.10 -9.58 18.10
CA PRO A 2 5.67 -9.34 17.89
C PRO A 2 5.11 -8.44 19.00
N LYS A 3 4.38 -7.39 18.61
CA LYS A 3 3.68 -6.49 19.55
C LYS A 3 2.17 -6.64 19.33
N VAL A 4 1.42 -6.72 20.43
CA VAL A 4 -0.05 -6.72 20.37
C VAL A 4 -0.54 -5.31 20.06
N ASP A 5 -1.27 -5.17 18.95
CA ASP A 5 -1.82 -3.91 18.45
C ASP A 5 -3.23 -3.62 18.99
N ALA A 6 -4.10 -4.64 19.02
CA ALA A 6 -5.48 -4.51 19.47
C ALA A 6 -5.97 -5.76 20.22
N ILE A 7 -6.84 -5.55 21.20
CA ILE A 7 -7.54 -6.58 21.99
C ILE A 7 -9.05 -6.36 21.88
N TYR A 8 -9.79 -7.43 21.62
CA TYR A 8 -11.25 -7.45 21.54
C TYR A 8 -11.79 -8.42 22.60
N ILE A 9 -12.74 -7.97 23.41
CA ILE A 9 -13.31 -8.78 24.49
C ILE A 9 -14.69 -9.27 24.07
N PHE A 10 -14.91 -10.59 24.10
CA PHE A 10 -16.21 -11.21 23.86
C PHE A 10 -16.78 -11.77 25.17
N CYS A 11 -17.92 -11.25 25.62
CA CYS A 11 -18.53 -11.67 26.89
C CYS A 11 -20.06 -11.52 26.89
N GLY A 12 -20.74 -12.27 27.75
CA GLY A 12 -22.21 -12.19 27.88
C GLY A 12 -22.70 -10.96 28.65
N ASN A 13 -21.87 -10.38 29.52
CA ASN A 13 -22.22 -9.22 30.34
C ASN A 13 -21.31 -8.02 30.01
N LYS A 14 -21.71 -7.25 29.00
CA LYS A 14 -20.96 -6.08 28.51
C LYS A 14 -20.69 -5.07 29.61
N ALA A 15 -21.72 -4.72 30.40
CA ALA A 15 -21.66 -3.67 31.42
C ALA A 15 -20.61 -3.95 32.49
N ARG A 16 -20.40 -5.23 32.85
CA ARG A 16 -19.35 -5.63 33.80
C ARG A 16 -17.95 -5.32 33.30
N HIS A 17 -17.73 -5.41 31.98
CA HIS A 17 -16.40 -5.32 31.40
C HIS A 17 -16.09 -3.98 30.74
N GLU A 18 -17.11 -3.21 30.38
CA GLU A 18 -16.95 -1.96 29.64
C GLU A 18 -16.30 -0.85 30.47
N SER A 19 -16.54 -0.80 31.79
CA SER A 19 -15.98 0.24 32.66
C SER A 19 -14.45 0.15 32.77
N TRP A 20 -13.89 -1.02 33.10
CA TRP A 20 -12.44 -1.18 33.20
C TRP A 20 -11.78 -1.29 31.83
N ALA A 21 -12.46 -1.83 30.81
CA ALA A 21 -11.89 -1.95 29.48
C ALA A 21 -11.51 -0.59 28.86
N LYS A 22 -12.27 0.47 29.17
CA LYS A 22 -12.00 1.84 28.73
C LYS A 22 -10.70 2.42 29.28
N GLU A 23 -10.20 1.89 30.40
CA GLU A 23 -8.95 2.33 31.02
C GLU A 23 -7.72 1.81 30.27
N TRP A 24 -7.89 0.83 29.37
CA TRP A 24 -6.79 0.19 28.64
C TRP A 24 -6.78 0.59 27.17
N PRO A 25 -5.74 1.32 26.70
CA PRO A 25 -5.72 1.89 25.35
C PRO A 25 -5.65 0.83 24.23
N LYS A 26 -5.22 -0.39 24.54
CA LYS A 26 -5.15 -1.50 23.57
C LYS A 26 -6.49 -2.23 23.39
N ILE A 27 -7.47 -1.98 24.26
CA ILE A 27 -8.77 -2.65 24.15
C ILE A 27 -9.64 -1.83 23.22
N ARG A 28 -9.94 -2.40 22.05
CA ARG A 28 -10.75 -1.74 21.01
C ARG A 28 -12.25 -1.89 21.23
N GLY A 29 -12.67 -2.83 22.06
CA GLY A 29 -14.06 -2.92 22.48
C GLY A 29 -14.43 -4.18 23.26
N VAL A 30 -15.62 -4.12 23.85
CA VAL A 30 -16.29 -5.22 24.54
C VAL A 30 -17.58 -5.54 23.77
N PHE A 31 -17.74 -6.79 23.40
CA PHE A 31 -18.77 -7.26 22.47
C PHE A 31 -19.53 -8.44 23.06
N THR A 32 -20.84 -8.49 22.77
CA THR A 32 -21.74 -9.59 23.15
C THR A 32 -22.12 -10.46 21.97
N SER A 33 -21.72 -10.09 20.75
CA SER A 33 -21.90 -10.85 19.53
C SER A 33 -20.63 -10.84 18.69
N ILE A 34 -20.44 -11.88 17.88
CA ILE A 34 -19.23 -12.03 17.04
C ILE A 34 -19.26 -11.09 15.82
N LYS A 35 -20.44 -10.81 15.26
CA LYS A 35 -20.58 -9.98 14.04
C LYS A 35 -19.89 -8.62 14.13
N PRO A 36 -20.08 -7.81 15.18
CA PRO A 36 -19.40 -6.51 15.31
C PRO A 36 -17.89 -6.64 15.47
N ILE A 37 -17.41 -7.75 16.06
CA ILE A 37 -15.96 -8.04 16.14
C ILE A 37 -15.42 -8.24 14.73
N CYS A 38 -16.09 -9.05 13.91
CA CYS A 38 -15.70 -9.26 12.52
C CYS A 38 -15.71 -7.97 11.69
N GLU A 39 -16.70 -7.11 11.88
CA GLU A 39 -16.76 -5.81 11.21
C GLU A 39 -15.62 -4.89 11.63
N SER A 40 -15.32 -4.83 12.93
CA SER A 40 -14.19 -4.05 13.44
C SER A 40 -12.85 -4.59 12.95
N LEU A 41 -12.67 -5.92 12.92
CA LEU A 41 -11.47 -6.55 12.38
C LEU A 41 -11.31 -6.28 10.89
N LYS A 42 -12.40 -6.32 10.11
CA LYS A 42 -12.37 -5.98 8.68
C LYS A 42 -11.92 -4.54 8.43
N LYS A 43 -12.38 -3.59 9.25
CA LYS A 43 -11.95 -2.18 9.15
C LYS A 43 -10.46 -2.04 9.44
N VAL A 44 -9.98 -2.63 10.53
CA VAL A 44 -8.54 -2.59 10.89
C VAL A 44 -7.68 -3.29 9.84
N ALA A 45 -8.11 -4.45 9.34
CA ALA A 45 -7.41 -5.14 8.27
C ALA A 45 -7.35 -4.31 6.99
N HIS A 46 -8.43 -3.58 6.66
CA HIS A 46 -8.48 -2.71 5.50
C HIS A 46 -7.61 -1.45 5.65
N GLU A 47 -7.52 -0.89 6.85
CA GLU A 47 -6.60 0.21 7.17
C GLU A 47 -5.14 -0.24 7.06
N CYS A 48 -4.78 -1.45 7.52
CA CYS A 48 -3.46 -2.04 7.27
C CYS A 48 -3.20 -2.34 5.79
N ASP A 49 -4.22 -2.74 5.04
CA ASP A 49 -4.13 -3.01 3.60
C ASP A 49 -3.87 -1.72 2.79
N HIS A 50 -4.28 -0.57 3.31
CA HIS A 50 -3.99 0.72 2.68
C HIS A 50 -2.51 1.12 2.78
N ASP A 51 -1.80 0.63 3.80
CA ASP A 51 -0.34 0.74 3.94
C ASP A 51 0.40 -0.33 3.11
N SER A 52 -0.30 -1.39 2.67
CA SER A 52 0.23 -2.43 1.81
C SER A 52 -0.54 -2.49 0.49
N ILE A 53 -0.21 -1.60 -0.45
CA ILE A 53 -0.76 -1.69 -1.82
C ILE A 53 -0.63 -3.13 -2.33
N PRO A 54 -1.73 -3.88 -2.53
CA PRO A 54 -1.65 -5.25 -3.00
C PRO A 54 -1.31 -5.24 -4.49
N MET A 55 -0.02 -5.36 -4.81
CA MET A 55 0.42 -5.59 -6.19
C MET A 55 0.15 -7.04 -6.57
N SER A 56 -1.05 -7.33 -7.06
CA SER A 56 -1.38 -8.63 -7.66
C SER A 56 -1.08 -8.61 -9.16
N PHE A 57 0.10 -9.13 -9.53
CA PHE A 57 0.56 -9.22 -10.92
C PHE A 57 -0.01 -10.43 -11.69
N VAL A 58 -0.77 -11.29 -11.02
CA VAL A 58 -1.38 -12.47 -11.64
C VAL A 58 -2.88 -12.23 -11.76
N PRO A 59 -3.45 -12.20 -12.98
CA PRO A 59 -4.89 -12.13 -13.15
C PRO A 59 -5.56 -13.25 -12.35
N LYS A 60 -6.61 -12.95 -11.56
CA LYS A 60 -7.35 -13.95 -10.76
C LYS A 60 -7.77 -15.19 -11.57
N GLN A 61 -7.97 -15.00 -12.88
CA GLN A 61 -8.26 -16.02 -13.89
C GLN A 61 -7.21 -17.13 -13.95
N MET A 62 -5.95 -16.83 -13.68
CA MET A 62 -4.84 -17.79 -13.66
C MET A 62 -4.81 -18.61 -12.36
N LEU A 63 -5.31 -18.06 -11.26
CA LEU A 63 -5.41 -18.77 -9.97
C LEU A 63 -6.60 -19.74 -9.94
N THR A 64 -7.63 -19.50 -10.77
CA THR A 64 -8.84 -20.34 -10.85
C THR A 64 -8.76 -21.44 -11.91
N LYS A 65 -7.80 -21.39 -12.85
CA LYS A 65 -7.62 -22.41 -13.91
C LYS A 65 -6.78 -23.61 -13.47
N GLY A 66 -6.92 -24.04 -12.21
CA GLY A 66 -6.39 -25.32 -11.73
C GLY A 66 -7.26 -26.52 -12.12
N THR A 67 -8.51 -26.31 -12.52
CA THR A 67 -9.44 -27.39 -12.88
C THR A 67 -10.49 -26.91 -13.87
N ALA A 68 -10.26 -27.09 -15.18
CA ALA A 68 -11.28 -27.46 -16.19
C ALA A 68 -10.75 -27.24 -17.61
N SER A 69 -10.54 -28.37 -18.30
CA SER A 69 -10.82 -28.67 -19.71
C SER A 69 -10.55 -27.62 -20.80
N SER A 70 -9.68 -28.04 -21.73
CA SER A 70 -9.77 -27.87 -23.19
C SER A 70 -10.20 -26.49 -23.70
N ASP A 71 -9.22 -25.71 -24.15
CA ASP A 71 -9.22 -25.17 -25.52
C ASP A 71 -7.85 -24.57 -25.83
N GLU A 72 -7.42 -24.76 -27.07
CA GLU A 72 -6.13 -24.45 -27.67
C GLU A 72 -5.62 -23.03 -27.34
N GLN A 73 -4.88 -22.86 -26.24
CA GLN A 73 -4.21 -21.60 -25.93
C GLN A 73 -2.73 -21.68 -26.30
N ASN A 74 -2.41 -20.96 -27.38
CA ASN A 74 -1.10 -20.65 -27.91
C ASN A 74 -0.03 -20.50 -26.80
N HIS A 75 0.75 -21.56 -26.56
CA HIS A 75 1.77 -21.62 -25.51
C HIS A 75 2.94 -20.62 -25.70
N ASN A 76 2.98 -19.91 -26.83
CA ASN A 76 4.02 -18.93 -27.16
C ASN A 76 3.69 -17.48 -26.75
N GLN A 77 2.52 -17.21 -26.16
CA GLN A 77 2.21 -15.86 -25.68
C GLN A 77 2.38 -15.76 -24.17
N LEU A 78 3.47 -15.13 -23.75
CA LEU A 78 3.61 -14.67 -22.37
C LEU A 78 2.52 -13.63 -22.08
N PRO A 79 1.79 -13.75 -20.96
CA PRO A 79 0.82 -12.74 -20.57
C PRO A 79 1.49 -11.37 -20.50
N PRO A 80 0.88 -10.30 -21.06
CA PRO A 80 1.45 -8.95 -20.98
C PRO A 80 1.79 -8.54 -19.55
N THR A 81 0.98 -8.95 -18.57
CA THR A 81 1.23 -8.71 -17.14
C THR A 81 2.55 -9.31 -16.66
N TYR A 82 2.94 -10.48 -17.16
CA TYR A 82 4.24 -11.09 -16.84
C TYR A 82 5.38 -10.26 -17.43
N MET A 83 5.25 -9.83 -18.69
CA MET A 83 6.26 -8.97 -19.33
C MET A 83 6.43 -7.65 -18.57
N TYR A 84 5.33 -6.98 -18.23
CA TYR A 84 5.37 -5.74 -17.45
C TYR A 84 5.95 -5.96 -16.05
N SER A 85 5.67 -7.10 -15.42
CA SER A 85 6.20 -7.43 -14.09
C SER A 85 7.71 -7.67 -14.13
N VAL A 86 8.21 -8.39 -15.14
CA VAL A 86 9.64 -8.64 -15.32
C VAL A 86 10.36 -7.33 -15.60
N ILE A 87 9.86 -6.53 -16.54
CA ILE A 87 10.45 -5.22 -16.87
C ILE A 87 10.45 -4.31 -15.64
N PHE A 88 9.34 -4.25 -14.89
CA PHE A 88 9.26 -3.45 -13.67
C PHE A 88 10.24 -3.93 -12.59
N LYS A 89 10.31 -5.25 -12.35
CA LYS A 89 11.25 -5.85 -11.38
C LYS A 89 12.70 -5.56 -11.78
N ASP A 90 13.04 -5.72 -13.05
CA ASP A 90 14.40 -5.49 -13.54
C ASP A 90 14.76 -4.01 -13.43
N ILE A 91 13.87 -3.09 -13.83
CA ILE A 91 14.09 -1.64 -13.64
C ILE A 91 14.30 -1.29 -12.16
N VAL A 92 13.44 -1.77 -11.26
CA VAL A 92 13.52 -1.44 -9.83
C VAL A 92 14.78 -2.00 -9.17
N LEU A 93 15.23 -3.19 -9.58
CA LEU A 93 16.42 -3.84 -8.99
C LEU A 93 17.74 -3.40 -9.62
N GLU A 94 17.73 -3.01 -10.89
CA GLU A 94 18.92 -2.57 -11.63
C GLU A 94 19.09 -1.05 -11.63
N ILE A 95 18.09 -0.29 -11.16
CA ILE A 95 18.28 1.12 -10.84
C ILE A 95 19.39 1.24 -9.80
N ASN A 96 20.54 1.68 -10.29
CA ASN A 96 21.68 2.08 -9.49
C ASN A 96 21.76 3.60 -9.60
N ASP A 97 20.82 4.26 -8.94
CA ASP A 97 20.68 5.70 -9.03
C ASP A 97 21.68 6.40 -8.11
N ASP A 98 22.43 7.33 -8.69
CA ASP A 98 23.10 8.37 -7.92
C ASP A 98 22.02 9.38 -7.51
N ASP A 99 21.49 9.20 -6.30
CA ASP A 99 20.43 10.04 -5.72
C ASP A 99 20.69 11.54 -5.93
N ALA A 100 21.93 12.00 -5.78
CA ALA A 100 22.25 13.42 -5.93
C ALA A 100 22.10 13.90 -7.38
N LYS A 101 22.51 13.07 -8.34
CA LYS A 101 22.39 13.38 -9.78
C LYS A 101 20.94 13.29 -10.24
N SER A 102 20.21 12.27 -9.81
CA SER A 102 18.82 12.03 -10.20
C SER A 102 17.87 13.07 -9.62
N ILE A 103 18.04 13.48 -8.35
CA ILE A 103 17.29 14.60 -7.75
C ILE A 103 17.58 15.92 -8.47
N LYS A 104 18.83 16.17 -8.87
CA LYS A 104 19.20 17.40 -9.60
C LYS A 104 18.61 17.43 -11.01
N ALA A 105 18.54 16.29 -11.68
CA ALA A 105 17.86 16.16 -12.97
C ALA A 105 16.36 16.42 -12.83
N LEU A 106 15.72 15.88 -11.78
CA LEU A 106 14.32 16.10 -11.47
C LEU A 106 14.02 17.57 -11.16
N GLU A 107 14.84 18.23 -10.34
CA GLU A 107 14.73 19.68 -10.11
C GLU A 107 14.77 20.47 -11.43
N THR A 108 15.72 20.14 -12.30
CA THR A 108 15.88 20.82 -13.59
C THR A 108 14.64 20.64 -14.46
N TYR A 109 14.03 19.46 -14.43
CA TYR A 109 12.77 19.18 -15.11
C TYR A 109 11.62 19.99 -14.52
N CYS A 110 11.43 19.99 -13.20
CA CYS A 110 10.35 20.73 -12.53
C CYS A 110 10.41 22.23 -12.80
N LYS A 111 11.61 22.82 -12.81
CA LYS A 111 11.79 24.23 -13.19
C LYS A 111 11.34 24.51 -14.62
N LYS A 112 11.59 23.59 -15.56
CA LYS A 112 11.10 23.71 -16.94
C LYS A 112 9.58 23.61 -17.05
N GLN A 113 8.94 22.88 -16.14
CA GLN A 113 7.49 22.73 -16.07
C GLN A 113 6.80 23.84 -15.25
N ASN A 114 7.53 24.89 -14.85
CA ASN A 114 7.03 25.99 -14.02
C ASN A 114 6.44 25.53 -12.67
N ILE A 115 6.93 24.42 -12.10
CA ILE A 115 6.57 24.01 -10.75
C ILE A 115 7.12 25.04 -9.75
N PRO A 116 6.34 25.45 -8.72
CA PRO A 116 6.79 26.42 -7.74
C PRO A 116 8.09 26.00 -7.02
N ASP A 117 9.02 26.95 -6.85
CA ASP A 117 10.29 26.70 -6.14
C ASP A 117 10.08 26.19 -4.71
N ALA A 118 8.96 26.54 -4.07
CA ALA A 118 8.59 26.06 -2.74
C ALA A 118 8.43 24.53 -2.71
N GLU A 119 7.75 23.95 -3.70
CA GLU A 119 7.52 22.51 -3.82
C GLU A 119 8.80 21.76 -4.19
N ILE A 120 9.61 22.35 -5.07
CA ILE A 120 10.93 21.81 -5.45
C ILE A 120 11.87 21.77 -4.23
N ASN A 121 11.86 22.81 -3.38
CA ASN A 121 12.64 22.85 -2.16
C ASN A 121 12.14 21.87 -1.10
N GLU A 122 10.83 21.68 -1.00
CA GLU A 122 10.23 20.66 -0.14
C GLU A 122 10.66 19.25 -0.58
N LEU A 123 10.58 18.96 -1.88
CA LEU A 123 11.09 17.72 -2.46
C LEU A 123 12.53 17.46 -2.04
N LYS A 124 13.43 18.40 -2.31
CA LYS A 124 14.86 18.27 -1.98
C LYS A 124 15.12 17.99 -0.50
N SER A 125 14.47 18.75 0.38
CA SER A 125 14.73 18.67 1.82
C SER A 125 14.14 17.40 2.44
N LYS A 126 13.02 16.91 1.92
CA LYS A 126 12.27 15.78 2.49
C LYS A 126 12.38 14.49 1.68
N TYR A 127 13.08 14.48 0.54
CA TYR A 127 13.10 13.34 -0.40
C TYR A 127 13.38 12.02 0.31
N HIS A 128 14.48 11.96 1.08
CA HIS A 128 14.91 10.77 1.83
C HIS A 128 14.11 10.53 3.13
N GLN A 129 13.27 11.48 3.56
CA GLN A 129 12.44 11.35 4.76
C GLN A 129 11.10 10.66 4.47
N LYS A 130 10.79 10.45 3.19
CA LYS A 130 9.52 9.91 2.72
C LYS A 130 9.76 8.70 1.82
N SER A 131 8.80 7.78 1.80
CA SER A 131 8.87 6.64 0.88
C SER A 131 8.54 7.08 -0.54
N PRO A 132 9.03 6.35 -1.57
CA PRO A 132 8.62 6.59 -2.96
C PRO A 132 7.09 6.55 -3.16
N VAL A 133 6.40 5.67 -2.42
CA VAL A 133 4.93 5.58 -2.44
C VAL A 133 4.29 6.88 -1.95
N TRP A 134 4.81 7.47 -0.88
CA TRP A 134 4.30 8.75 -0.36
C TRP A 134 4.45 9.88 -1.39
N TRP A 135 5.59 9.93 -2.10
CA TRP A 135 5.80 10.92 -3.17
C TRP A 135 4.82 10.75 -4.32
N TYR A 136 4.49 9.51 -4.71
CA TYR A 136 3.55 9.21 -5.78
C TYR A 136 2.11 9.55 -5.42
N THR A 137 1.70 9.34 -4.16
CA THR A 137 0.33 9.58 -3.69
C THR A 137 0.11 10.99 -3.14
N CYS A 138 1.17 11.76 -2.89
CA CYS A 138 1.05 13.16 -2.50
C CYS A 138 0.46 13.98 -3.65
N GLU A 139 -0.71 14.59 -3.43
CA GLU A 139 -1.43 15.38 -4.45
C GLU A 139 -0.59 16.50 -5.03
N MET A 140 0.33 17.08 -4.25
CA MET A 140 1.01 18.32 -4.62
C MET A 140 2.10 18.18 -5.68
N PHE A 141 2.68 16.98 -5.86
CA PHE A 141 3.91 16.88 -6.66
C PHE A 141 3.84 15.85 -7.79
N LEU A 142 4.11 14.56 -7.53
CA LEU A 142 4.14 13.57 -8.61
C LEU A 142 2.74 13.30 -9.16
N TYR A 143 1.72 13.29 -8.30
CA TYR A 143 0.35 13.02 -8.73
C TYR A 143 -0.15 14.09 -9.72
N GLY A 144 0.02 15.37 -9.40
CA GLY A 144 -0.38 16.48 -10.29
C GLY A 144 0.53 16.69 -11.50
N MET A 145 1.73 16.10 -11.52
CA MET A 145 2.64 16.17 -12.67
C MET A 145 2.42 15.02 -13.67
N LEU A 146 1.95 13.87 -13.19
CA LEU A 146 1.76 12.66 -14.01
C LEU A 146 0.32 12.47 -14.49
N ASN A 147 -0.65 13.16 -13.91
CA ASN A 147 -2.07 13.12 -14.28
C ASN A 147 -2.59 14.53 -14.62
#